data_AF-A0A1M5MSB9-F1
#
_entry.id   AF-A0A1M5MSB9-F1
#
_cell.length_a   1.000
_cell.length_b   1.000
_cell.length_c   1.000
_cell.angle_alpha   90.00
_cell.angle_beta   90.00
_cell.angle_gamma   90.00
#
_symmetry.space_group_name_H-M   'P 1'
#
loop_
_entity.id
_entity.type
_entity.pdbx_description
1 polymer ?
#
loop_
_entity_poly.entity_id
_entity_poly.type
_entity_poly.pdbx_seq_one_letter_code
_entity_poly.pdbx_strand_id
1 'polypeptide(L)'
;MPSPPWAARAPGAPVIVAVQSGSASVAIDSGSAPTPLLVRLRPGPGSVPVHHYVVTATPAGGAPIEVTVPAASARAQFNDIAAGTEVAITAVAVNAYCVESDPVDQSGVIVQVRDDLPANPFNLRYTGLVGGVRRYTWDADPASTAAQLNRISQFVMRSRPGSGWSWADLRPMR
;
A
#
# COMPACT_ATOMS: atom_id res chain seq x y z
N MET A 1 19.92 3.09 36.39
CA MET A 1 20.41 1.73 36.02
C MET A 1 21.66 1.90 35.17
N PRO A 2 22.71 1.08 35.38
CA PRO A 2 23.88 1.11 34.52
C PRO A 2 23.52 0.68 33.08
N SER A 3 24.15 1.30 32.09
CA SER A 3 23.93 0.98 30.68
C SER A 3 24.40 -0.46 30.39
N PRO A 4 23.65 -1.23 29.60
CA PRO A 4 24.06 -2.58 29.22
C PRO A 4 25.32 -2.53 28.34
N PRO A 5 26.09 -3.62 28.28
CA PRO A 5 27.37 -3.67 27.55
C PRO A 5 27.24 -3.47 26.03
N TRP A 6 26.02 -3.53 25.50
CA TRP A 6 25.74 -3.29 24.08
C TRP A 6 25.28 -1.86 23.76
N ALA A 7 25.15 -0.97 24.76
CA ALA A 7 24.59 0.37 24.56
C ALA A 7 25.37 1.22 23.54
N ALA A 8 26.69 1.10 23.52
CA ALA A 8 27.56 1.82 22.59
C ALA A 8 27.82 1.06 21.27
N ARG A 9 27.17 -0.11 21.07
CA ARG A 9 27.39 -0.97 19.90
C ARG A 9 26.24 -0.82 18.92
N ALA A 10 26.56 -0.79 17.64
CA ALA A 10 25.61 -0.80 16.56
C ALA A 10 24.89 -2.17 16.46
N PRO A 11 23.59 -2.20 16.12
CA PRO A 11 22.92 -3.39 15.60
C PRO A 11 23.58 -3.91 14.33
N GLY A 12 23.30 -5.17 13.99
CA GLY A 12 23.61 -5.68 12.65
C GLY A 12 22.76 -4.98 11.60
N ALA A 13 23.34 -4.74 10.42
CA ALA A 13 22.64 -4.12 9.28
C ALA A 13 21.35 -4.88 8.96
N PRO A 14 20.20 -4.18 8.79
CA PRO A 14 18.94 -4.85 8.54
C PRO A 14 18.95 -5.58 7.20
N VAL A 15 18.01 -6.53 7.04
CA VAL A 15 17.80 -7.23 5.78
C VAL A 15 16.49 -6.76 5.18
N ILE A 16 16.52 -6.19 3.97
CA ILE A 16 15.31 -5.93 3.18
C ILE A 16 14.80 -7.26 2.62
N VAL A 17 13.56 -7.61 2.95
CA VAL A 17 13.02 -8.97 2.73
C VAL A 17 12.05 -9.03 1.59
N ALA A 18 11.37 -7.92 1.39
CA ALA A 18 10.34 -7.74 0.42
C ALA A 18 10.15 -6.25 0.25
N VAL A 19 10.03 -5.85 -1.00
CA VAL A 19 9.58 -4.54 -1.42
C VAL A 19 8.35 -4.78 -2.27
N GLN A 20 7.22 -4.24 -1.83
CA GLN A 20 5.92 -4.49 -2.44
C GLN A 20 5.28 -3.16 -2.79
N SER A 21 4.80 -3.04 -4.01
CA SER A 21 4.00 -1.90 -4.48
C SER A 21 2.81 -2.45 -5.25
N GLY A 22 1.72 -1.71 -5.32
CA GLY A 22 0.55 -2.13 -6.09
C GLY A 22 -0.55 -2.85 -5.31
N SER A 23 -0.46 -2.98 -3.96
CA SER A 23 -1.59 -2.81 -3.02
C SER A 23 -1.37 -3.25 -1.55
N ALA A 24 -1.74 -2.37 -0.60
CA ALA A 24 -2.50 -2.69 0.64
C ALA A 24 -3.04 -1.42 1.36
N SER A 25 -4.18 -0.87 0.90
CA SER A 25 -5.38 -0.52 1.71
C SER A 25 -6.48 0.16 0.88
N VAL A 26 -7.69 -0.43 0.95
CA VAL A 26 -9.09 0.04 0.83
C VAL A 26 -9.42 1.42 0.20
N ALA A 27 -10.51 1.43 -0.57
CA ALA A 27 -11.06 2.48 -1.44
C ALA A 27 -11.27 3.89 -0.83
N ILE A 28 -11.13 4.93 -1.68
CA ILE A 28 -11.72 6.25 -1.44
C ILE A 28 -12.29 6.82 -2.76
N ASP A 29 -13.53 7.31 -2.70
CA ASP A 29 -14.38 7.81 -3.78
C ASP A 29 -14.07 9.26 -4.23
N SER A 30 -12.80 9.69 -4.25
CA SER A 30 -12.43 11.01 -4.79
C SER A 30 -10.92 11.21 -4.92
N GLY A 31 -10.39 10.98 -6.12
CA GLY A 31 -9.01 11.33 -6.49
C GLY A 31 -8.04 10.16 -6.51
N SER A 32 -6.90 10.37 -7.18
CA SER A 32 -5.81 9.38 -7.31
C SER A 32 -5.34 8.94 -5.92
N ALA A 33 -5.73 7.74 -5.50
CA ALA A 33 -5.19 7.12 -4.30
C ALA A 33 -3.70 6.82 -4.56
N PRO A 34 -2.79 7.33 -3.73
CA PRO A 34 -1.37 7.17 -4.00
C PRO A 34 -0.99 5.69 -3.79
N THR A 35 -0.10 5.15 -4.62
CA THR A 35 0.18 3.70 -4.60
C THR A 35 1.20 3.41 -3.51
N PRO A 36 0.84 2.69 -2.42
CA PRO A 36 1.76 2.51 -1.31
C PRO A 36 2.93 1.62 -1.74
N LEU A 37 4.14 2.09 -1.47
CA LEU A 37 5.37 1.29 -1.47
C LEU A 37 5.60 0.78 -0.04
N LEU A 38 5.64 -0.54 0.13
CA LEU A 38 5.86 -1.22 1.39
C LEU A 38 7.23 -1.88 1.40
N VAL A 39 8.04 -1.55 2.40
CA VAL A 39 9.34 -2.16 2.63
C VAL A 39 9.28 -2.98 3.91
N ARG A 40 9.57 -4.27 3.81
CA ARG A 40 9.64 -5.16 4.97
C ARG A 40 11.09 -5.45 5.31
N LEU A 41 11.40 -5.47 6.59
CA LEU A 41 12.74 -5.63 7.13
C LEU A 41 12.81 -6.85 8.09
N ARG A 42 14.02 -7.34 8.33
CA ARG A 42 14.35 -8.19 9.51
C ARG A 42 15.59 -7.62 10.17
N PRO A 43 15.79 -7.89 11.47
CA PRO A 43 17.07 -7.64 12.10
C PRO A 43 18.21 -8.37 11.37
N GLY A 44 19.36 -7.71 11.27
CA GLY A 44 20.60 -8.33 10.82
C GLY A 44 21.17 -9.35 11.80
N PRO A 45 22.23 -10.06 11.41
CA PRO A 45 22.96 -10.92 12.33
C PRO A 45 23.56 -10.09 13.48
N GLY A 46 23.45 -10.59 14.72
CA GLY A 46 24.05 -9.94 15.89
C GLY A 46 23.25 -10.13 17.16
N SER A 47 23.78 -9.60 18.26
CA SER A 47 23.17 -9.70 19.61
C SER A 47 22.70 -8.35 20.17
N VAL A 48 22.87 -7.26 19.42
CA VAL A 48 22.45 -5.92 19.84
C VAL A 48 20.97 -5.74 19.47
N PRO A 49 20.08 -5.46 20.43
CA PRO A 49 18.66 -5.27 20.15
C PRO A 49 18.40 -4.04 19.27
N VAL A 50 17.54 -4.22 18.26
CA VAL A 50 17.04 -3.11 17.44
C VAL A 50 15.84 -2.47 18.15
N HIS A 51 15.85 -1.15 18.28
CA HIS A 51 14.71 -0.37 18.77
C HIS A 51 13.78 0.03 17.63
N HIS A 52 14.36 0.58 16.56
CA HIS A 52 13.64 1.02 15.37
C HIS A 52 14.51 0.91 14.12
N TYR A 53 13.88 1.00 12.96
CA TYR A 53 14.56 1.17 11.69
C TYR A 53 14.27 2.55 11.14
N VAL A 54 15.23 3.11 10.43
CA VAL A 54 15.04 4.30 9.59
C VAL A 54 15.14 3.83 8.15
N VAL A 55 14.11 4.10 7.35
CA VAL A 55 14.02 3.67 5.96
C VAL A 55 13.85 4.89 5.08
N THR A 56 14.73 5.04 4.11
CA THR A 56 14.74 6.16 3.17
C THR A 56 14.43 5.63 1.78
N ALA A 57 13.37 6.15 1.16
CA ALA A 57 13.04 5.93 -0.23
C ALA A 57 13.44 7.18 -1.02
N THR A 58 14.32 7.03 -2.00
CA THR A 58 14.80 8.10 -2.88
C THR A 58 14.25 7.88 -4.29
N PRO A 59 13.19 8.59 -4.70
CA PRO A 59 12.65 8.53 -6.04
C PRO A 59 13.66 9.09 -7.07
N ALA A 60 13.73 8.50 -8.26
CA ALA A 60 14.57 9.00 -9.34
C ALA A 60 14.17 10.43 -9.72
N GLY A 61 15.09 11.38 -9.55
CA GLY A 61 14.85 12.81 -9.78
C GLY A 61 14.01 13.51 -8.69
N GLY A 62 13.73 12.83 -7.57
CA GLY A 62 12.98 13.38 -6.43
C GLY A 62 13.83 13.57 -5.17
N ALA A 63 13.22 14.17 -4.14
CA ALA A 63 13.83 14.28 -2.82
C ALA A 63 13.69 12.96 -2.03
N PRO A 64 14.67 12.60 -1.19
CA PRO A 64 14.56 11.46 -0.29
C PRO A 64 13.39 11.61 0.69
N ILE A 65 12.66 10.52 0.91
CA ILE A 65 11.55 10.44 1.86
C ILE A 65 11.97 9.44 2.93
N GLU A 66 11.96 9.88 4.19
CA GLU A 66 12.37 9.05 5.32
C GLU A 66 11.17 8.64 6.18
N VAL A 67 11.15 7.38 6.61
CA VAL A 67 10.16 6.83 7.53
C VAL A 67 10.86 6.05 8.64
N THR A 68 10.58 6.43 9.88
CA THR A 68 11.00 5.68 11.07
C THR A 68 9.94 4.66 11.47
N VAL A 69 10.35 3.41 11.69
CA VAL A 69 9.43 2.32 12.05
C VAL A 69 9.89 1.51 13.25
N PRO A 70 9.00 1.15 14.20
CA PRO A 70 9.36 0.31 15.33
C PRO A 70 9.87 -1.06 14.89
N ALA A 71 10.88 -1.60 15.58
CA ALA A 71 11.46 -2.90 15.24
C ALA A 71 10.44 -4.05 15.24
N ALA A 72 9.42 -3.98 16.11
CA ALA A 72 8.34 -4.97 16.17
C ALA A 72 7.45 -4.99 14.93
N SER A 73 7.32 -3.86 14.22
CA SER A 73 6.54 -3.79 12.98
C SER A 73 7.37 -4.18 11.77
N ALA A 74 8.66 -3.78 11.75
CA ALA A 74 9.61 -4.00 10.66
C ALA A 74 9.05 -3.71 9.26
N ARG A 75 8.14 -2.73 9.15
CA ARG A 75 7.40 -2.41 7.94
C ARG A 75 7.32 -0.90 7.75
N ALA A 76 8.02 -0.38 6.74
CA ALA A 76 7.88 1.00 6.28
C ALA A 76 6.87 1.10 5.14
N GLN A 77 6.11 2.19 5.13
CA GLN A 77 5.09 2.49 4.13
C GLN A 77 5.30 3.91 3.62
N PHE A 78 5.47 4.03 2.31
CA PHE A 78 5.55 5.29 1.60
C PHE A 78 4.30 5.43 0.75
N ASN A 79 3.46 6.42 1.06
CA ASN A 79 2.23 6.63 0.32
C ASN A 79 2.50 7.51 -0.89
N ASP A 80 3.25 8.59 -0.76
CA ASP A 80 3.32 9.66 -1.76
C ASP A 80 4.43 9.47 -2.81
N ILE A 81 4.54 8.26 -3.36
CA ILE A 81 5.42 7.98 -4.51
C ILE A 81 4.57 7.62 -5.72
N ALA A 82 4.79 8.33 -6.84
CA ALA A 82 4.05 8.09 -8.06
C ALA A 82 4.34 6.68 -8.63
N ALA A 83 3.32 6.07 -9.21
CA ALA A 83 3.50 4.81 -9.92
C ALA A 83 4.34 5.01 -11.18
N GLY A 84 5.14 4.01 -11.54
CA GLY A 84 6.14 4.06 -12.60
C GLY A 84 7.46 4.72 -12.18
N THR A 85 7.53 5.32 -10.99
CA THR A 85 8.78 5.92 -10.49
C THR A 85 9.74 4.82 -10.02
N GLU A 86 10.98 4.89 -10.49
CA GLU A 86 12.09 4.10 -9.97
C GLU A 86 12.58 4.70 -8.65
N VAL A 87 12.82 3.85 -7.65
CA VAL A 87 13.18 4.25 -6.29
C VAL A 87 14.40 3.45 -5.83
N ALA A 88 15.33 4.13 -5.17
CA ALA A 88 16.37 3.51 -4.35
C ALA A 88 15.95 3.52 -2.88
N ILE A 89 16.08 2.40 -2.20
CA ILE A 89 15.71 2.23 -0.79
C ILE A 89 16.99 2.01 0.01
N THR A 90 17.17 2.79 1.07
CA THR A 90 18.21 2.61 2.08
C THR A 90 17.55 2.33 3.42
N ALA A 91 18.07 1.40 4.21
CA ALA A 91 17.58 1.15 5.55
C ALA A 91 18.73 0.98 6.56
N VAL A 92 18.55 1.53 7.75
CA VAL A 92 19.45 1.35 8.91
C VAL A 92 18.67 0.85 10.12
N ALA A 93 19.35 0.08 10.98
CA ALA A 93 18.81 -0.36 12.26
C ALA A 93 19.41 0.46 13.40
N VAL A 94 18.58 0.93 14.32
CA VAL A 94 18.99 1.82 15.41
C VAL A 94 18.66 1.18 16.74
N ASN A 95 19.62 1.15 17.67
CA ASN A 95 19.40 0.65 19.03
C ASN A 95 18.69 1.71 19.91
N ALA A 96 18.39 1.37 21.17
CA ALA A 96 17.71 2.29 22.10
C ALA A 96 18.57 3.48 22.55
N TYR A 97 19.85 3.51 22.17
CA TYR A 97 20.85 4.54 22.51
C TYR A 97 21.30 5.34 21.28
N CYS A 98 20.52 5.30 20.20
CA CYS A 98 20.78 6.04 18.95
C CYS A 98 22.09 5.65 18.24
N VAL A 99 22.56 4.42 18.44
CA VAL A 99 23.68 3.88 17.64
C VAL A 99 23.11 3.14 16.43
N GLU A 100 23.56 3.55 15.26
CA GLU A 100 23.09 3.05 13.96
C GLU A 100 23.97 1.91 13.43
N SER A 101 23.36 0.98 12.71
CA SER A 101 24.07 -0.02 11.90
C SER A 101 24.65 0.58 10.63
N ASP A 102 25.48 -0.20 9.93
CA ASP A 102 25.74 0.06 8.51
C ASP A 102 24.42 0.02 7.71
N PRO A 103 24.30 0.84 6.65
CA PRO A 103 23.11 0.85 5.80
C PRO A 103 23.04 -0.38 4.89
N VAL A 104 21.82 -0.76 4.54
CA VAL A 104 21.53 -1.69 3.45
C VAL A 104 20.79 -0.97 2.33
N ASP A 105 21.18 -1.23 1.09
CA ASP A 105 20.60 -0.59 -0.09
C ASP A 105 19.88 -1.59 -1.01
N GLN A 106 18.80 -1.14 -1.62
CA GLN A 106 18.12 -1.81 -2.73
C GLN A 106 17.74 -0.77 -3.78
N SER A 107 18.33 -0.87 -4.98
CA SER A 107 18.07 0.02 -6.12
C SER A 107 17.17 -0.64 -7.17
N GLY A 108 16.70 0.14 -8.14
CA GLY A 108 15.92 -0.37 -9.29
C GLY A 108 14.48 -0.74 -8.97
N VAL A 109 13.93 -0.30 -7.83
CA VAL A 109 12.55 -0.63 -7.45
C VAL A 109 11.59 0.27 -8.22
N ILE A 110 10.84 -0.31 -9.15
CA ILE A 110 9.79 0.41 -9.85
C ILE A 110 8.48 0.30 -9.06
N VAL A 111 7.94 1.44 -8.62
CA VAL A 111 6.64 1.49 -7.94
C VAL A 111 5.55 1.10 -8.92
N GLN A 112 4.92 -0.03 -8.69
CA GLN A 112 3.85 -0.55 -9.54
C GLN A 112 2.56 0.23 -9.34
N VAL A 113 1.73 0.34 -10.39
CA VAL A 113 0.36 0.86 -10.31
C VAL A 113 -0.50 -0.12 -9.52
N ARG A 114 -1.50 0.39 -8.79
CA ARG A 114 -2.59 -0.43 -8.23
C ARG A 114 -3.36 -1.12 -9.36
N ASP A 115 -3.13 -2.41 -9.58
CA ASP A 115 -3.82 -3.21 -10.60
C ASP A 115 -4.74 -4.29 -10.00
N ASP A 116 -4.69 -4.50 -8.69
CA ASP A 116 -5.36 -5.60 -7.99
C ASP A 116 -6.89 -5.47 -7.85
N LEU A 117 -7.44 -4.29 -8.12
CA LEU A 117 -8.89 -4.08 -8.11
C LEU A 117 -9.54 -4.63 -9.39
N PRO A 118 -10.69 -5.32 -9.28
CA PRO A 118 -11.49 -5.65 -10.45
C PRO A 118 -11.98 -4.37 -11.14
N ALA A 119 -12.25 -4.45 -12.44
CA ALA A 119 -12.82 -3.34 -13.19
C ALA A 119 -14.14 -2.85 -12.57
N ASN A 120 -14.32 -1.53 -12.50
CA ASN A 120 -15.58 -0.95 -12.05
C ASN A 120 -16.66 -1.14 -13.12
N PRO A 121 -17.93 -1.39 -12.72
CA PRO A 121 -19.05 -1.29 -13.64
C PRO A 121 -19.25 0.19 -14.02
N PHE A 122 -19.42 0.44 -15.31
CA PHE A 122 -19.65 1.75 -15.90
C PHE A 122 -21.02 1.77 -16.60
N ASN A 123 -21.59 2.96 -16.78
CA ASN A 123 -22.73 3.17 -17.67
C ASN A 123 -23.95 2.28 -17.35
N LEU A 124 -24.38 2.29 -16.08
CA LEU A 124 -25.58 1.60 -15.64
C LEU A 124 -26.82 2.18 -16.34
N ARG A 125 -27.54 1.31 -17.04
CA ARG A 125 -28.76 1.61 -17.78
C ARG A 125 -29.87 0.71 -17.27
N TYR A 126 -31.12 1.17 -17.42
CA TYR A 126 -32.28 0.32 -17.15
C TYR A 126 -33.33 0.44 -18.26
N THR A 127 -34.09 -0.62 -18.44
CA THR A 127 -35.26 -0.65 -19.31
C THR A 127 -36.44 -1.17 -18.49
N GLY A 128 -37.52 -0.38 -18.46
CA GLY A 128 -38.78 -0.80 -17.86
C GLY A 128 -39.43 -1.88 -18.72
N LEU A 129 -39.82 -2.99 -18.09
CA LEU A 129 -40.57 -4.06 -18.70
C LEU A 129 -41.99 -4.09 -18.11
N VAL A 130 -42.88 -4.87 -18.74
CA VAL A 130 -44.26 -5.03 -18.27
C VAL A 130 -44.30 -5.66 -16.88
N GLY A 131 -45.29 -5.27 -16.07
CA GLY A 131 -45.49 -5.85 -14.74
C GLY A 131 -44.52 -5.36 -13.66
N GLY A 132 -43.90 -4.18 -13.86
CA GLY A 132 -42.98 -3.60 -12.88
C GLY A 132 -41.58 -4.23 -12.87
N VAL A 133 -41.32 -5.16 -13.79
CA VAL A 133 -39.99 -5.75 -13.98
C VAL A 133 -39.06 -4.71 -14.60
N ARG A 134 -37.79 -4.71 -14.17
CA ARG A 134 -36.75 -3.84 -14.73
C ARG A 134 -35.58 -4.70 -15.18
N ARG A 135 -35.09 -4.46 -16.39
CA ARG A 135 -33.81 -5.00 -16.87
C ARG A 135 -32.74 -3.95 -16.62
N TYR A 136 -31.62 -4.37 -16.04
CA TYR A 136 -30.45 -3.53 -15.83
C TYR A 136 -29.30 -4.04 -16.70
N THR A 137 -28.56 -3.11 -17.30
CA THR A 137 -27.36 -3.41 -18.10
C THR A 137 -26.27 -2.41 -17.74
N TRP A 138 -25.02 -2.85 -17.72
CA TRP A 138 -23.85 -2.03 -17.47
C TRP A 138 -22.69 -2.55 -18.30
N ASP A 139 -21.68 -1.72 -18.49
CA ASP A 139 -20.44 -2.07 -19.16
C ASP A 139 -19.33 -2.23 -18.12
N ALA A 140 -18.24 -2.90 -18.44
CA ALA A 140 -17.00 -2.72 -17.68
C ALA A 140 -16.34 -1.40 -18.11
N ASP A 141 -15.63 -0.73 -17.19
CA ASP A 141 -14.92 0.51 -17.50
C ASP A 141 -13.95 0.30 -18.71
N PRO A 142 -14.08 1.07 -19.81
CA PRO A 142 -13.25 0.92 -20.99
C PRO A 142 -11.76 1.22 -20.75
N ALA A 143 -11.39 1.86 -19.64
CA ALA A 143 -10.01 2.05 -19.23
C ALA A 143 -9.40 0.83 -18.53
N SER A 144 -10.18 -0.24 -18.31
CA SER A 144 -9.72 -1.43 -17.61
C SER A 144 -8.79 -2.29 -18.46
N THR A 145 -7.75 -2.82 -17.83
CA THR A 145 -6.85 -3.82 -18.41
C THR A 145 -7.51 -5.21 -18.45
N ALA A 146 -7.00 -6.11 -19.31
CA ALA A 146 -7.48 -7.49 -19.37
C ALA A 146 -7.37 -8.24 -18.03
N ALA A 147 -6.34 -7.95 -17.23
CA ALA A 147 -6.17 -8.53 -15.91
C ALA A 147 -7.26 -8.08 -14.94
N GLN A 148 -7.64 -6.80 -14.96
CA GLN A 148 -8.72 -6.26 -14.12
C GLN A 148 -10.11 -6.82 -14.51
N LEU A 149 -10.34 -7.05 -15.80
CA LEU A 149 -11.56 -7.69 -16.30
C LEU A 149 -11.65 -9.16 -15.86
N ASN A 150 -10.55 -9.91 -15.94
CA ASN A 150 -10.50 -11.31 -15.53
C ASN A 150 -10.63 -11.51 -14.01
N ARG A 151 -10.42 -10.46 -13.22
CA ARG A 151 -10.60 -10.47 -11.75
C ARG A 151 -12.05 -10.26 -11.32
N ILE A 152 -12.96 -9.91 -12.24
CA ILE A 152 -14.39 -9.77 -11.92
C ILE A 152 -14.97 -11.16 -11.63
N SER A 153 -15.26 -11.44 -10.36
CA SER A 153 -15.92 -12.69 -9.95
C SER A 153 -17.44 -12.53 -9.83
N GLN A 154 -17.92 -11.34 -9.47
CA GLN A 154 -19.33 -11.03 -9.32
C GLN A 154 -19.59 -9.51 -9.36
N PHE A 155 -20.84 -9.12 -9.64
CA PHE A 155 -21.34 -7.77 -9.44
C PHE A 155 -22.39 -7.77 -8.33
N VAL A 156 -22.31 -6.79 -7.42
CA VAL A 156 -23.31 -6.59 -6.37
C VAL A 156 -24.18 -5.40 -6.73
N MET A 157 -25.46 -5.65 -7.02
CA MET A 157 -26.43 -4.61 -7.28
C MET A 157 -27.27 -4.34 -6.03
N ARG A 158 -27.30 -3.09 -5.56
CA ARG A 158 -28.19 -2.66 -4.47
C ARG A 158 -29.31 -1.78 -5.03
N SER A 159 -30.55 -2.10 -4.69
CA SER A 159 -31.72 -1.30 -5.05
C SER A 159 -32.52 -0.99 -3.78
N ARG A 160 -33.08 0.22 -3.71
CA ARG A 160 -33.95 0.64 -2.60
C ARG A 160 -35.17 1.37 -3.16
N PRO A 161 -36.39 1.06 -2.68
CA PRO A 161 -37.56 1.89 -2.93
C PRO A 161 -37.51 3.16 -2.06
N GLY A 162 -37.58 4.36 -2.65
CA GLY A 162 -37.65 5.63 -1.90
C GLY A 162 -36.78 6.77 -2.46
N SER A 163 -36.58 7.82 -1.64
CA SER A 163 -36.04 9.14 -2.01
C SER A 163 -34.50 9.29 -1.98
N GLY A 164 -33.74 8.19 -1.87
CA GLY A 164 -32.27 8.24 -2.05
C GLY A 164 -31.46 7.40 -1.05
N TRP A 165 -30.15 7.48 -1.21
CA TRP A 165 -29.14 6.84 -0.36
C TRP A 165 -28.64 7.81 0.71
N SER A 166 -28.45 7.33 1.94
CA SER A 166 -27.59 8.05 2.90
C SER A 166 -26.14 7.53 2.78
N TRP A 167 -25.16 8.36 3.11
CA TRP A 167 -23.73 7.96 3.11
C TRP A 167 -23.44 6.78 4.04
N ALA A 168 -24.27 6.55 5.07
CA ALA A 168 -24.15 5.38 5.93
C ALA A 168 -24.54 4.08 5.22
N ASP A 169 -25.46 4.14 4.24
CA ASP A 169 -25.98 2.99 3.50
C ASP A 169 -25.03 2.48 2.40
N LEU A 170 -24.06 3.30 2.01
CA LEU A 170 -23.11 3.03 0.93
C LEU A 170 -21.79 2.42 1.42
N ARG A 171 -21.64 2.15 2.72
CA ARG A 171 -20.41 1.59 3.27
C ARG A 171 -20.15 0.16 2.74
N PRO A 172 -18.87 -0.25 2.58
CA PRO A 172 -18.52 -1.65 2.30
C PRO A 172 -19.11 -2.57 3.37
N MET A 173 -19.64 -3.73 2.96
CA MET A 173 -20.10 -4.75 3.92
C MET A 173 -18.88 -5.29 4.69
N ARG A 174 -19.05 -5.48 6.00
CA ARG A 174 -18.12 -6.26 6.83
C ARG A 174 -18.22 -7.74 6.49
#